data_AF-A0A9P8SPZ5-F1
#
_entry.id   AF-A0A9P8SPZ5-F1
#
_cell.length_a   1.000
_cell.length_b   1.000
_cell.length_c   1.000
_cell.angle_alpha   90.00
_cell.angle_beta   90.00
_cell.angle_gamma   90.00
#
_symmetry.space_group_name_H-M   'P 1'
#
loop_
_entity.id
_entity.type
_entity.pdbx_description
1 polymer ?
#
loop_
_entity_poly.entity_id
_entity_poly.type
_entity_poly.pdbx_seq_one_letter_code
_entity_poly.pdbx_strand_id
1 'polypeptide(L)'
;MSKALYTSLRAILPVWRTTPTNLLHREAGIPPVPLLLEARRMAFAARLKALDEAHSLVQRTSRPKAPAVTVHKLIKLKYQKPPQPFRTRLRRADEMLSSCRRPALLQRGLAEERTAPPQSASKNETAKKFRNWLQALSPRTLVVYSDGSRSAEGQVGYGYAVHRDGSTVLSGKGRLGPAEVFDAEARGALEGLKAALSHPETDRIFVCLDNLATARCLRGTPSDSSQDVFLEFQSVARQHGAVEVHYGRL
;
A
#
# COMPACT_ATOMS: atom_id res chain seq x y z
N MET A 1 -16.35 8.31 -32.06
CA MET A 1 -16.48 7.14 -31.14
C MET A 1 -17.82 7.07 -30.42
N SER A 2 -18.36 8.18 -29.90
CA SER A 2 -19.63 8.20 -29.16
C SER A 2 -20.82 7.62 -29.93
N LYS A 3 -20.98 7.96 -31.21
CA LYS A 3 -22.08 7.46 -32.07
C LYS A 3 -22.10 5.94 -32.19
N ALA A 4 -20.95 5.31 -32.43
CA ALA A 4 -20.86 3.85 -32.53
C ALA A 4 -21.26 3.17 -31.22
N LEU A 5 -20.76 3.68 -30.10
CA LEU A 5 -21.11 3.16 -28.78
C LEU A 5 -22.61 3.32 -28.49
N TYR A 6 -23.22 4.45 -28.81
CA TYR A 6 -24.67 4.64 -28.64
C TYR A 6 -25.52 3.71 -29.51
N THR A 7 -25.08 3.42 -30.73
CA THR A 7 -25.74 2.44 -31.59
C THR A 7 -25.65 1.05 -30.98
N SER A 8 -24.47 0.65 -30.49
CA SER A 8 -24.28 -0.64 -29.81
C SER A 8 -25.12 -0.76 -28.53
N LEU A 9 -25.16 0.29 -27.70
CA LEU A 9 -25.98 0.31 -26.48
C LEU A 9 -27.47 0.11 -26.76
N ARG A 10 -27.99 0.74 -27.82
CA ARG A 10 -29.39 0.55 -28.25
C ARG A 10 -29.65 -0.82 -28.88
N ALA A 11 -28.63 -1.47 -29.43
CA ALA A 11 -28.78 -2.80 -30.00
C ALA A 11 -28.87 -3.90 -28.91
N ILE A 12 -28.19 -3.71 -27.77
CA ILE A 12 -28.18 -4.68 -26.67
C ILE A 12 -29.30 -4.47 -25.65
N LEU A 13 -29.84 -3.25 -25.54
CA LEU A 13 -30.92 -2.92 -24.61
C LEU A 13 -32.28 -2.88 -25.33
N PRO A 14 -33.38 -3.35 -24.70
CA PRO A 14 -34.72 -3.22 -25.25
C PRO A 14 -35.27 -1.79 -25.02
N VAL A 15 -34.72 -0.81 -25.75
CA VAL A 15 -34.97 0.63 -25.53
C VAL A 15 -35.39 1.35 -26.79
N TRP A 16 -36.21 2.40 -26.63
CA TRP A 16 -36.67 3.22 -27.74
C TRP A 16 -35.55 4.12 -28.30
N ARG A 17 -35.71 4.55 -29.56
CA ARG A 17 -34.77 5.51 -30.19
C ARG A 17 -34.63 6.81 -29.38
N THR A 18 -35.73 7.24 -28.76
CA THR A 18 -35.85 8.46 -27.95
C THR A 18 -35.34 8.32 -26.52
N THR A 19 -34.90 7.13 -26.09
CA THR A 19 -34.39 6.92 -24.73
C THR A 19 -33.17 7.83 -24.46
N PRO A 20 -33.18 8.59 -23.35
CA PRO A 20 -32.08 9.46 -22.96
C PRO A 20 -30.75 8.72 -22.79
N THR A 21 -29.64 9.34 -23.21
CA THR A 21 -28.32 8.71 -23.25
C THR A 21 -27.77 8.31 -21.87
N ASN A 22 -28.04 9.11 -20.84
CA ASN A 22 -27.65 8.79 -19.47
C ASN A 22 -28.31 7.49 -18.98
N LEU A 23 -29.56 7.26 -19.37
CA LEU A 23 -30.32 6.06 -19.03
C LEU A 23 -29.72 4.84 -19.74
N LEU A 24 -29.32 4.96 -21.01
CA LEU A 24 -28.62 3.89 -21.74
C LEU A 24 -27.33 3.43 -21.04
N HIS A 25 -26.53 4.36 -20.55
CA HIS A 25 -25.29 4.03 -19.83
C HIS A 25 -25.56 3.33 -18.50
N ARG A 26 -26.60 3.76 -17.78
CA ARG A 26 -27.01 3.15 -16.51
C ARG A 26 -27.49 1.72 -16.72
N GLU A 27 -28.42 1.51 -17.64
CA GLU A 27 -29.04 0.20 -17.88
C GLU A 27 -28.08 -0.81 -18.51
N ALA A 28 -27.15 -0.35 -19.37
CA ALA A 28 -26.12 -1.24 -19.90
C ALA A 28 -25.00 -1.53 -18.89
N GLY A 29 -24.89 -0.77 -17.80
CA GLY A 29 -23.73 -0.83 -16.90
C GLY A 29 -22.41 -0.40 -17.56
N ILE A 30 -22.47 0.30 -18.70
CA ILE A 30 -21.29 0.73 -19.46
C ILE A 30 -21.12 2.25 -19.30
N PRO A 31 -20.07 2.72 -18.62
CA PRO A 31 -19.83 4.16 -18.45
C PRO A 31 -19.56 4.89 -19.78
N PRO A 32 -19.84 6.20 -19.85
CA PRO A 32 -19.42 7.04 -20.97
C PRO A 32 -17.93 6.95 -21.28
N VAL A 33 -17.59 7.06 -22.58
CA VAL A 33 -16.20 7.00 -23.07
C VAL A 33 -15.25 7.95 -22.33
N PRO A 34 -15.61 9.23 -22.02
CA PRO A 34 -14.73 10.11 -21.28
C PRO A 34 -14.32 9.56 -19.90
N LEU A 35 -15.27 8.96 -19.16
CA LEU A 35 -14.99 8.36 -17.85
C LEU A 35 -14.08 7.14 -17.97
N LEU A 36 -14.29 6.30 -18.98
CA LEU A 36 -13.43 5.15 -19.25
C LEU A 36 -12.00 5.59 -19.58
N LEU A 37 -11.84 6.62 -20.41
CA LEU A 37 -10.52 7.16 -20.78
C LEU A 37 -9.83 7.81 -19.58
N GLU A 38 -10.57 8.52 -18.74
CA GLU A 38 -10.04 9.12 -17.51
C GLU A 38 -9.58 8.05 -16.52
N ALA A 39 -10.39 7.01 -16.28
CA ALA A 39 -10.01 5.87 -15.45
C ALA A 39 -8.73 5.18 -15.98
N ARG A 40 -8.61 4.99 -17.29
CA ARG A 40 -7.39 4.43 -17.91
C ARG A 40 -6.17 5.34 -17.74
N ARG A 41 -6.35 6.66 -17.84
CA ARG A 41 -5.28 7.63 -17.58
C ARG A 41 -4.83 7.60 -16.12
N MET A 42 -5.76 7.53 -15.18
CA MET A 42 -5.47 7.41 -13.74
C MET A 42 -4.74 6.11 -13.41
N ALA A 43 -5.20 4.98 -13.96
CA ALA A 43 -4.52 3.70 -13.79
C ALA A 43 -3.10 3.70 -14.37
N PHE A 44 -2.90 4.35 -15.53
CA PHE A 44 -1.57 4.51 -16.11
C PHE A 44 -0.67 5.40 -15.24
N ALA A 45 -1.21 6.50 -14.70
CA ALA A 45 -0.49 7.35 -13.75
C ALA A 45 -0.07 6.57 -12.49
N ALA A 46 -0.98 5.79 -11.90
CA ALA A 46 -0.69 4.95 -10.74
C ALA A 46 0.41 3.92 -11.06
N ARG A 47 0.33 3.28 -12.23
CA ARG A 47 1.38 2.38 -12.71
C ARG A 47 2.73 3.10 -12.81
N LEU A 48 2.78 4.31 -13.37
CA LEU A 48 4.03 5.08 -13.44
C LEU A 48 4.62 5.37 -12.06
N LYS A 49 3.79 5.59 -11.04
CA LYS A 49 4.23 5.82 -9.66
C LYS A 49 4.78 4.56 -8.98
N ALA A 50 4.22 3.39 -9.30
CA ALA A 50 4.67 2.10 -8.79
C ALA A 50 5.95 1.56 -9.47
N LEU A 51 6.48 2.24 -10.49
CA LEU A 51 7.74 1.85 -11.11
C LEU A 51 8.94 2.27 -10.24
N ASP A 52 9.94 1.39 -10.22
CA ASP A 52 11.26 1.63 -9.64
C ASP A 52 11.95 2.87 -10.26
N GLU A 53 12.78 3.55 -9.47
CA GLU A 53 13.47 4.78 -9.85
C GLU A 53 14.39 4.58 -11.08
N ALA A 54 15.02 3.41 -11.21
CA ALA A 54 15.88 3.09 -12.34
C ALA A 54 15.10 2.80 -13.64
N HIS A 55 13.77 2.69 -13.59
CA HIS A 55 12.96 2.39 -14.77
C HIS A 55 13.03 3.51 -15.82
N SER A 56 13.24 3.16 -17.10
CA SER A 56 13.42 4.13 -18.20
C SER A 56 12.27 5.14 -18.34
N LEU A 57 11.02 4.71 -18.13
CA LEU A 57 9.86 5.60 -18.10
C LEU A 57 9.92 6.65 -16.98
N VAL A 58 10.47 6.32 -15.81
CA VAL A 58 10.64 7.25 -14.69
C VAL A 58 11.71 8.28 -15.02
N GLN A 59 12.83 7.85 -15.61
CA GLN A 59 13.84 8.78 -16.10
C GLN A 59 13.27 9.79 -17.11
N ARG A 60 12.30 9.38 -17.93
CA ARG A 60 11.64 10.25 -18.92
C ARG A 60 10.57 11.16 -18.33
N THR A 61 10.01 10.84 -17.16
CA THR A 61 9.09 11.74 -16.44
C THR A 61 9.85 12.82 -15.68
N SER A 62 11.12 12.60 -15.34
CA SER A 62 11.97 13.59 -14.69
C SER A 62 11.92 14.94 -15.40
N ARG A 63 11.80 16.02 -14.61
CA ARG A 63 11.89 17.38 -15.14
C ARG A 63 13.36 17.64 -15.50
N PRO A 64 13.65 18.18 -16.70
CA PRO A 64 15.00 18.62 -17.00
C PRO A 64 15.35 19.69 -15.96
N LYS A 65 16.45 19.49 -15.21
CA LYS A 65 16.96 20.55 -14.35
C LYS A 65 17.26 21.74 -15.27
N ALA A 66 16.56 22.86 -15.06
CA ALA A 66 16.92 24.08 -15.75
C ALA A 66 18.37 24.41 -15.35
N PRO A 67 19.26 24.74 -16.31
CA PRO A 67 20.58 25.22 -15.95
C PRO A 67 20.44 26.43 -15.03
N ALA A 68 21.30 26.56 -14.02
CA ALA A 68 21.37 27.77 -13.23
C ALA A 68 21.74 28.93 -14.17
N VAL A 69 20.77 29.81 -14.46
CA VAL A 69 20.99 30.95 -15.35
C VAL A 69 21.49 32.12 -14.52
N THR A 70 22.72 32.55 -14.75
CA THR A 70 23.22 33.84 -14.26
C THR A 70 22.53 34.95 -15.03
N VAL A 71 21.71 35.75 -14.34
CA VAL A 71 20.95 36.82 -14.98
C VAL A 71 21.85 38.04 -15.22
N HIS A 72 22.18 38.32 -16.48
CA HIS A 72 22.87 39.55 -16.88
C HIS A 72 21.89 40.71 -17.01
N LYS A 73 22.07 41.78 -16.23
CA LYS A 73 21.17 42.96 -16.23
C LYS A 73 21.05 43.67 -17.60
N LEU A 74 22.04 43.53 -18.47
CA LEU A 74 22.10 44.19 -19.79
C LEU A 74 21.35 43.42 -20.90
N ILE A 75 21.00 42.15 -20.68
CA ILE A 75 20.32 41.32 -21.69
C ILE A 75 18.82 41.25 -21.33
N LYS A 76 17.91 41.39 -22.29
CA LYS A 76 16.47 41.24 -21.97
C LYS A 76 16.20 39.82 -21.46
N LEU A 77 15.43 39.73 -20.37
CA LEU A 77 15.10 38.47 -19.68
C LEU A 77 14.57 37.37 -20.61
N LYS A 78 13.82 37.74 -21.65
CA LYS A 78 13.26 36.80 -22.65
C LYS A 78 14.32 36.04 -23.46
N TYR A 79 15.53 36.59 -23.60
CA TYR A 79 16.66 35.94 -24.30
C TYR A 79 17.53 35.11 -23.36
N GLN A 80 17.39 35.30 -22.04
CA GLN A 80 18.13 34.56 -21.01
C GLN A 80 17.35 33.36 -20.47
N LYS A 81 16.02 33.34 -20.63
CA LYS A 81 15.19 32.21 -20.23
C LYS A 81 15.38 31.05 -21.21
N PRO A 82 15.88 29.88 -20.77
CA PRO A 82 15.87 28.70 -21.63
C PRO A 82 14.42 28.38 -22.03
N PRO A 83 14.19 27.89 -23.26
CA PRO A 83 12.86 27.49 -23.69
C PRO A 83 12.32 26.42 -22.74
N GLN A 84 11.06 26.58 -22.31
CA GLN A 84 10.45 25.57 -21.45
C GLN A 84 10.36 24.24 -22.23
N PRO A 85 10.83 23.13 -21.65
CA PRO A 85 10.79 21.84 -22.30
C PRO A 85 9.33 21.44 -22.56
N PHE A 86 9.05 20.93 -23.76
CA PHE A 86 7.70 20.52 -24.13
C PHE A 86 7.15 19.47 -23.14
N ARG A 87 5.95 19.72 -22.62
CA ARG A 87 5.30 18.85 -21.65
C ARG A 87 4.75 17.61 -22.36
N THR A 88 5.51 16.51 -22.29
CA THR A 88 5.14 15.24 -22.94
C THR A 88 3.85 14.65 -22.35
N ARG A 89 3.16 13.80 -23.13
CA ARG A 89 1.97 13.05 -22.63
C ARG A 89 2.31 12.20 -21.41
N LEU A 90 3.51 11.62 -21.37
CA LEU A 90 4.01 10.83 -20.25
C LEU A 90 4.15 11.68 -18.97
N ARG A 91 4.76 12.87 -19.06
CA ARG A 91 4.85 13.81 -17.92
C ARG A 91 3.48 14.26 -17.44
N ARG A 92 2.57 14.57 -18.37
CA ARG A 92 1.19 14.92 -18.02
C ARG A 92 0.48 13.82 -17.24
N ALA A 93 0.73 12.55 -17.58
CA ALA A 93 0.16 11.42 -16.85
C ALA A 93 0.80 11.26 -15.47
N ASP A 94 2.12 11.34 -15.37
CA ASP A 94 2.83 11.23 -14.08
C ASP A 94 2.42 12.35 -13.09
N GLU A 95 2.13 13.54 -13.58
CA GLU A 95 1.68 14.69 -12.78
C GLU A 95 0.18 14.61 -12.39
N MET A 96 -0.58 13.59 -12.84
CA MET A 96 -1.99 13.42 -12.43
C MET A 96 -2.13 12.95 -10.98
N LEU A 97 -1.09 12.32 -10.43
CA LEU A 97 -1.05 11.84 -9.04
C LEU A 97 0.07 12.55 -8.30
N SER A 98 -0.12 12.71 -6.99
CA SER A 98 0.93 13.19 -6.09
C SER A 98 2.17 12.31 -6.16
N SER A 99 3.32 12.88 -5.83
CA SER A 99 4.54 12.09 -5.64
C SER A 99 4.35 11.14 -4.46
N CYS A 100 4.71 9.88 -4.64
CA CYS A 100 4.83 8.90 -3.58
C CYS A 100 6.23 8.29 -3.61
N ARG A 101 6.60 7.60 -2.53
CA ARG A 101 7.83 6.82 -2.48
C ARG A 101 7.74 5.69 -3.50
N ARG A 102 8.73 5.59 -4.37
CA ARG A 102 8.81 4.51 -5.37
C ARG A 102 9.33 3.23 -4.71
N PRO A 103 8.76 2.06 -5.05
CA PRO A 103 9.31 0.79 -4.58
C PRO A 103 10.67 0.55 -5.24
N ALA A 104 11.58 -0.05 -4.48
CA ALA A 104 12.80 -0.63 -5.01
C ALA A 104 12.46 -1.94 -5.71
N LEU A 105 13.06 -2.18 -6.87
CA LEU A 105 12.98 -3.47 -7.54
C LEU A 105 13.80 -4.50 -6.77
N LEU A 106 13.11 -5.40 -6.08
CA LEU A 106 13.73 -6.48 -5.33
C LEU A 106 13.67 -7.78 -6.14
N GLN A 107 14.75 -8.57 -6.10
CA GLN A 107 14.67 -9.93 -6.58
C GLN A 107 13.70 -10.71 -5.70
N ARG A 108 12.67 -11.29 -6.33
CA ARG A 108 11.72 -12.14 -5.63
C ARG A 108 12.44 -13.40 -5.16
N GLY A 109 12.69 -13.49 -3.86
CA GLY A 109 13.17 -14.71 -3.26
C GLY A 109 12.06 -15.76 -3.36
N LEU A 110 12.31 -16.85 -4.09
CA LEU A 110 11.56 -18.11 -3.96
C LEU A 110 11.90 -18.72 -2.59
N ALA A 111 11.42 -18.09 -1.52
CA ALA A 111 11.39 -18.79 -0.24
C ALA A 111 10.28 -19.84 -0.36
N GLU A 112 10.63 -21.11 -0.13
CA GLU A 112 9.65 -22.16 0.10
C GLU A 112 8.75 -21.69 1.25
N GLU A 113 7.55 -21.20 0.90
CA GLU A 113 6.54 -20.91 1.89
C GLU A 113 6.28 -22.23 2.62
N ARG A 114 6.62 -22.28 3.90
CA ARG A 114 5.88 -23.13 4.84
C ARG A 114 4.48 -22.55 4.96
N THR A 115 3.68 -22.69 3.90
CA THR A 115 2.23 -22.53 3.96
C THR A 115 1.74 -23.58 4.92
N ALA A 116 1.50 -23.18 6.18
CA ALA A 116 0.57 -23.95 6.98
C ALA A 116 -0.75 -23.99 6.19
N PRO A 117 -1.37 -25.17 6.02
CA PRO A 117 -2.58 -25.32 5.22
C PRO A 117 -3.63 -24.30 5.67
N PRO A 118 -4.52 -23.83 4.76
CA PRO A 118 -5.69 -23.06 5.17
C PRO A 118 -6.42 -23.87 6.26
N GLN A 119 -6.41 -23.34 7.48
CA GLN A 119 -6.93 -24.07 8.63
C GLN A 119 -8.44 -24.26 8.44
N SER A 120 -8.86 -25.51 8.21
CA SER A 120 -10.27 -25.92 8.20
C SER A 120 -10.89 -25.97 9.61
N ALA A 121 -10.21 -25.41 10.61
CA ALA A 121 -10.66 -25.40 11.99
C ALA A 121 -11.71 -24.30 12.22
N SER A 122 -12.66 -24.57 13.12
CA SER A 122 -13.63 -23.56 13.53
C SER A 122 -12.92 -22.37 14.22
N LYS A 123 -13.53 -21.18 14.19
CA LYS A 123 -13.00 -19.99 14.90
C LYS A 123 -12.71 -20.29 16.38
N ASN A 124 -13.61 -21.03 17.04
CA ASN A 124 -13.46 -21.40 18.45
C ASN A 124 -12.27 -22.31 18.71
N GLU A 125 -12.02 -23.27 17.83
CA GLU A 125 -10.88 -24.19 17.96
C GLU A 125 -9.55 -23.45 17.73
N THR A 126 -9.53 -22.53 16.76
CA THR A 126 -8.37 -21.67 16.47
C THR A 126 -8.06 -20.77 17.66
N ALA A 127 -9.08 -20.12 18.23
CA ALA A 127 -8.93 -19.31 19.44
C ALA A 127 -8.46 -20.14 20.64
N LYS A 128 -8.95 -21.38 20.82
CA LYS A 128 -8.48 -22.27 21.89
C LYS A 128 -7.01 -22.64 21.72
N LYS A 129 -6.58 -23.02 20.51
CA LYS A 129 -5.17 -23.30 20.20
C LYS A 129 -4.28 -22.09 20.46
N PHE A 130 -4.75 -20.90 20.09
CA PHE A 130 -4.03 -19.66 20.35
C PHE A 130 -3.89 -19.35 21.85
N ARG A 131 -4.96 -19.51 22.64
CA ARG A 131 -4.88 -19.33 24.11
C ARG A 131 -3.94 -20.33 24.76
N ASN A 132 -3.98 -21.60 24.35
CA ASN A 132 -3.07 -22.61 24.86
C ASN A 132 -1.61 -22.27 24.51
N TRP A 133 -1.37 -21.77 23.29
CA TRP A 133 -0.06 -21.30 22.87
C TRP A 133 0.41 -20.10 23.71
N LEU A 134 -0.46 -19.11 23.96
CA LEU A 134 -0.15 -17.98 24.85
C LEU A 134 0.24 -18.42 26.25
N GLN A 135 -0.46 -19.41 26.82
CA GLN A 135 -0.16 -19.97 28.14
C GLN A 135 1.18 -20.72 28.19
N ALA A 136 1.66 -21.23 27.05
CA ALA A 136 2.93 -21.93 26.95
C ALA A 136 4.12 -20.99 26.72
N LEU A 137 3.89 -19.68 26.55
CA LEU A 137 4.97 -18.71 26.33
C LEU A 137 5.76 -18.46 27.61
N SER A 138 7.06 -18.20 27.45
CA SER A 138 7.90 -17.79 28.58
C SER A 138 7.47 -16.42 29.12
N PRO A 139 7.64 -16.14 30.43
CA PRO A 139 7.34 -14.82 31.00
C PRO A 139 8.17 -13.67 30.41
N ARG A 140 9.31 -13.97 29.79
CA ARG A 140 10.18 -13.01 29.08
C ARG A 140 9.82 -12.80 27.61
N THR A 141 8.79 -13.48 27.14
CA THR A 141 8.28 -13.31 25.77
C THR A 141 7.33 -12.13 25.70
N LEU A 142 7.51 -11.26 24.70
CA LEU A 142 6.54 -10.22 24.37
C LEU A 142 5.67 -10.64 23.18
N VAL A 143 4.38 -10.30 23.24
CA VAL A 143 3.43 -10.50 22.14
C VAL A 143 2.90 -9.15 21.70
N VAL A 144 3.20 -8.77 20.47
CA VAL A 144 2.72 -7.56 19.82
C VAL A 144 1.49 -7.92 19.01
N TYR A 145 0.36 -7.30 19.28
CA TYR A 145 -0.82 -7.32 18.42
C TYR A 145 -0.84 -6.05 17.61
N SER A 146 -1.06 -6.17 16.30
CA SER A 146 -1.23 -5.04 15.40
C SER A 146 -2.55 -5.14 14.67
N ASP A 147 -3.21 -4.01 14.48
CA ASP A 147 -4.47 -3.89 13.77
C ASP A 147 -4.51 -2.62 12.92
N GLY A 148 -5.24 -2.69 11.81
CA GLY A 148 -5.48 -1.59 10.89
C GLY A 148 -6.98 -1.38 10.72
N SER A 149 -7.42 -0.13 10.75
CA SER A 149 -8.84 0.18 10.57
C SER A 149 -9.04 1.33 9.59
N ARG A 150 -10.21 1.34 8.95
CA ARG A 150 -10.66 2.41 8.08
C ARG A 150 -12.01 2.93 8.57
N SER A 151 -12.11 4.25 8.76
CA SER A 151 -13.35 4.91 9.12
C SER A 151 -14.33 4.97 7.94
N ALA A 152 -15.59 5.31 8.21
CA ALA A 152 -16.60 5.52 7.16
C ALA A 152 -16.23 6.68 6.22
N GLU A 153 -15.51 7.68 6.74
CA GLU A 153 -14.97 8.81 5.98
C GLU A 153 -13.69 8.45 5.19
N GLY A 154 -13.25 7.20 5.24
CA GLY A 154 -12.06 6.71 4.53
C GLY A 154 -10.74 7.03 5.21
N GLN A 155 -10.74 7.49 6.46
CA GLN A 155 -9.51 7.71 7.21
C GLN A 155 -8.93 6.38 7.67
N VAL A 156 -7.65 6.16 7.40
CA VAL A 156 -6.97 4.92 7.77
C VAL A 156 -6.02 5.15 8.93
N GLY A 157 -6.06 4.23 9.90
CA GLY A 157 -5.23 4.29 11.09
C GLY A 157 -4.75 2.91 11.52
N TYR A 158 -3.65 2.91 12.24
CA TYR A 158 -3.04 1.71 12.80
C TYR A 158 -3.06 1.76 14.33
N GLY A 159 -3.08 0.58 14.95
CA GLY A 159 -2.91 0.41 16.38
C GLY A 159 -2.01 -0.78 16.68
N TYR A 160 -1.35 -0.73 17.82
CA TYR A 160 -0.65 -1.88 18.36
C TYR A 160 -0.78 -1.95 19.89
N ALA A 161 -0.70 -3.17 20.41
CA ALA A 161 -0.62 -3.45 21.84
C ALA A 161 0.45 -4.49 22.09
N VAL A 162 1.36 -4.21 23.02
CA VAL A 162 2.42 -5.11 23.47
C VAL A 162 2.00 -5.73 24.79
N HIS A 163 1.93 -7.05 24.83
CA HIS A 163 1.57 -7.82 26.01
C HIS A 163 2.76 -8.62 26.54
N ARG A 164 2.83 -8.73 27.86
CA ARG A 164 3.70 -9.66 28.60
C ARG A 164 2.84 -10.36 29.64
N ASP A 165 2.94 -11.69 29.69
CA ASP A 165 2.24 -12.51 30.69
C ASP A 165 0.74 -12.15 30.86
N GLY A 166 0.04 -12.07 29.72
CA GLY A 166 -1.39 -11.73 29.66
C GLY A 166 -1.74 -10.25 29.87
N SER A 167 -0.83 -9.41 30.33
CA SER A 167 -1.08 -7.99 30.60
C SER A 167 -0.53 -7.08 29.51
N THR A 168 -1.28 -6.04 29.14
CA THR A 168 -0.78 -5.00 28.21
C THR A 168 0.26 -4.14 28.93
N VAL A 169 1.48 -4.10 28.38
CA VAL A 169 2.58 -3.31 28.91
C VAL A 169 2.64 -1.94 28.22
N LEU A 170 2.50 -1.94 26.89
CA LEU A 170 2.58 -0.74 26.06
C LEU A 170 1.49 -0.82 24.98
N SER A 171 1.00 0.34 24.53
CA SER A 171 0.15 0.41 23.35
C SER A 171 0.38 1.73 22.64
N GLY A 172 0.04 1.78 21.36
CA GLY A 172 0.17 2.98 20.55
C GLY A 172 -0.77 2.93 19.37
N LYS A 173 -1.03 4.10 18.80
CA LYS A 173 -1.87 4.24 17.60
C LYS A 173 -1.48 5.48 16.82
N GLY A 174 -1.79 5.46 15.53
CA GLY A 174 -1.53 6.58 14.64
C GLY A 174 -2.49 6.59 13.46
N ARG A 175 -2.51 7.72 12.75
CA ARG A 175 -3.22 7.85 11.48
C ARG A 175 -2.22 7.80 10.35
N LEU A 176 -2.60 7.16 9.25
CA LEU A 176 -1.90 7.29 7.99
C LEU A 176 -2.60 8.33 7.13
N GLY A 177 -1.88 8.81 6.11
CA GLY A 177 -2.49 9.58 5.03
C GLY A 177 -3.36 8.67 4.15
N PRO A 178 -3.52 9.00 2.86
CA PRO A 178 -4.13 8.09 1.90
C PRO A 178 -3.41 6.75 1.89
N ALA A 179 -4.07 5.72 2.42
CA ALA A 179 -3.51 4.39 2.65
C ALA A 179 -4.66 3.36 2.67
N GLU A 180 -4.34 2.09 2.50
CA GLU A 180 -5.28 0.98 2.73
C GLU A 180 -5.07 0.37 4.12
N VAL A 181 -6.04 -0.42 4.59
CA VAL A 181 -5.96 -1.13 5.88
C VAL A 181 -4.71 -2.02 5.96
N PHE A 182 -4.31 -2.62 4.83
CA PHE A 182 -3.08 -3.38 4.69
C PHE A 182 -1.81 -2.58 5.06
N ASP A 183 -1.71 -1.33 4.59
CA ASP A 183 -0.58 -0.45 4.91
C ASP A 183 -0.57 -0.09 6.40
N ALA A 184 -1.76 0.09 6.98
CA ALA A 184 -1.91 0.40 8.39
C ALA A 184 -1.46 -0.74 9.30
N GLU A 185 -1.88 -1.97 9.02
CA GLU A 185 -1.42 -3.13 9.78
C GLU A 185 0.09 -3.32 9.67
N ALA A 186 0.68 -3.12 8.48
CA ALA A 186 2.13 -3.18 8.30
C ALA A 186 2.84 -2.14 9.18
N ARG A 187 2.29 -0.92 9.22
CA ARG A 187 2.82 0.15 10.08
C ARG A 187 2.65 -0.16 11.56
N GLY A 188 1.48 -0.66 11.97
CA GLY A 188 1.22 -1.08 13.35
C GLY A 188 2.18 -2.18 13.80
N ALA A 189 2.47 -3.15 12.93
CA ALA A 189 3.44 -4.22 13.21
C ALA A 189 4.85 -3.67 13.44
N LEU A 190 5.30 -2.73 12.60
CA LEU A 190 6.60 -2.07 12.75
C LEU A 190 6.70 -1.26 14.04
N GLU A 191 5.73 -0.38 14.30
CA GLU A 191 5.75 0.46 15.49
C GLU A 191 5.61 -0.38 16.77
N GLY A 192 4.78 -1.42 16.73
CA GLY A 192 4.63 -2.37 17.84
C GLY A 192 5.90 -3.18 18.10
N LEU A 193 6.61 -3.61 17.05
CA LEU A 193 7.91 -4.28 17.19
C LEU A 193 8.96 -3.34 17.79
N LYS A 194 9.04 -2.09 17.32
CA LYS A 194 9.93 -1.08 17.90
C LYS A 194 9.61 -0.81 19.37
N ALA A 195 8.33 -0.70 19.70
CA ALA A 195 7.89 -0.51 21.08
C ALA A 195 8.26 -1.72 21.96
N ALA A 196 8.10 -2.95 21.47
CA ALA A 196 8.51 -4.15 22.19
C ALA A 196 10.03 -4.19 22.43
N LEU A 197 10.83 -3.80 21.43
CA LEU A 197 12.29 -3.74 21.56
C LEU A 197 12.78 -2.67 22.53
N SER A 198 12.00 -1.61 22.75
CA SER A 198 12.31 -0.60 23.77
C SER A 198 12.10 -1.11 25.21
N HIS A 199 11.48 -2.27 25.39
CA HIS A 199 11.18 -2.82 26.70
C HIS A 199 12.30 -3.78 27.18
N PRO A 200 12.85 -3.55 28.39
CA PRO A 200 13.95 -4.36 28.91
C PRO A 200 13.56 -5.82 29.15
N GLU A 201 14.57 -6.70 29.18
CA GLU A 201 14.46 -8.12 29.56
C GLU A 201 13.56 -8.96 28.63
N THR A 202 13.67 -8.73 27.32
CA THR A 202 12.90 -9.49 26.32
C THR A 202 13.80 -10.46 25.56
N ASP A 203 13.50 -11.75 25.66
CA ASP A 203 14.27 -12.78 24.96
C ASP A 203 13.69 -13.08 23.56
N ARG A 204 12.37 -12.94 23.41
CA ARG A 204 11.65 -13.28 22.18
C ARG A 204 10.43 -12.41 21.99
N ILE A 205 10.16 -12.05 20.74
CA ILE A 205 9.00 -11.24 20.35
C ILE A 205 8.15 -12.00 19.34
N PHE A 206 6.86 -12.10 19.60
CA PHE A 206 5.88 -12.53 18.62
C PHE A 206 5.08 -11.34 18.11
N VAL A 207 4.89 -11.23 16.79
CA VAL A 207 4.07 -10.18 16.17
C VAL A 207 2.85 -10.83 15.54
N CYS A 208 1.69 -10.65 16.15
CA CYS A 208 0.41 -11.24 15.79
C CYS A 208 -0.41 -10.28 14.91
N LEU A 209 -0.89 -10.82 13.78
CA LEU A 209 -1.71 -10.12 12.79
C LEU A 209 -2.90 -10.99 12.39
N ASP A 210 -4.03 -10.37 12.06
CA ASP A 210 -5.21 -11.04 11.54
C ASP A 210 -5.23 -11.15 10.01
N ASN A 211 -4.41 -10.33 9.33
CA ASN A 211 -4.29 -10.32 7.88
C ASN A 211 -3.10 -11.15 7.37
N LEU A 212 -3.45 -12.22 6.67
CA LEU A 212 -2.48 -13.14 6.08
C LEU A 212 -1.57 -12.48 5.05
N ALA A 213 -2.07 -11.52 4.26
CA ALA A 213 -1.26 -10.86 3.23
C ALA A 213 -0.15 -10.01 3.87
N THR A 214 -0.48 -9.28 4.93
CA THR A 214 0.48 -8.47 5.70
C THR A 214 1.53 -9.36 6.35
N ALA A 215 1.10 -10.43 7.02
CA ALA A 215 2.01 -11.38 7.65
C ALA A 215 2.97 -12.04 6.65
N ARG A 216 2.49 -12.38 5.44
CA ARG A 216 3.34 -12.89 4.35
C ARG A 216 4.42 -11.89 3.94
N CYS A 217 4.05 -10.62 3.77
CA CYS A 217 5.00 -9.58 3.38
C CYS A 217 6.06 -9.32 4.46
N LEU A 218 5.68 -9.37 5.74
CA LEU A 218 6.61 -9.20 6.86
C LEU A 218 7.61 -10.36 6.98
N ARG A 219 7.18 -11.59 6.69
CA ARG A 219 8.04 -12.79 6.73
C ARG A 219 8.88 -12.98 5.47
N GLY A 220 8.39 -12.52 4.32
CA GLY A 220 8.91 -12.91 3.01
C GLY A 220 9.22 -11.73 2.09
N THR A 221 8.71 -11.78 0.86
CA THR A 221 8.91 -10.69 -0.10
C THR A 221 8.00 -9.51 0.27
N PRO A 222 8.54 -8.31 0.47
CA PRO A 222 7.74 -7.14 0.79
C PRO A 222 6.86 -6.74 -0.39
N SER A 223 5.70 -6.14 -0.11
CA SER A 223 4.82 -5.54 -1.12
C SER A 223 5.45 -4.29 -1.72
N ASP A 224 5.07 -3.93 -2.95
CA ASP A 224 5.43 -2.63 -3.54
C ASP A 224 4.75 -1.46 -2.79
N SER A 225 3.57 -1.70 -2.21
CA SER A 225 2.92 -0.74 -1.31
C SER A 225 3.56 -0.79 0.07
N SER A 226 3.84 0.39 0.64
CA SER A 226 4.50 0.53 1.96
C SER A 226 5.78 -0.33 2.08
N GLN A 227 6.50 -0.53 0.96
CA GLN A 227 7.65 -1.42 0.89
C GLN A 227 8.73 -1.08 1.92
N ASP A 228 8.92 0.21 2.18
CA ASP A 228 9.85 0.71 3.18
C ASP A 228 9.51 0.26 4.60
N VAL A 229 8.22 0.23 4.96
CA VAL A 229 7.75 -0.27 6.26
C VAL A 229 8.08 -1.76 6.40
N PHE A 230 7.85 -2.57 5.36
CA PHE A 230 8.18 -3.99 5.39
C PHE A 230 9.69 -4.23 5.47
N LEU A 231 10.47 -3.51 4.67
CA LEU A 231 11.93 -3.62 4.68
C LEU A 231 12.51 -3.20 6.04
N GLU A 232 12.00 -2.13 6.62
CA GLU A 232 12.40 -1.68 7.95
C GLU A 232 12.04 -2.72 9.01
N PHE A 233 10.81 -3.25 9.00
CA PHE A 233 10.40 -4.32 9.91
C PHE A 233 11.35 -5.53 9.80
N GLN A 234 11.63 -6.00 8.59
CA GLN A 234 12.51 -7.13 8.36
C GLN A 234 13.94 -6.85 8.84
N SER A 235 14.43 -5.61 8.66
CA SER A 235 15.76 -5.22 9.14
C SER A 235 15.83 -5.26 10.67
N VAL A 236 14.82 -4.72 11.35
CA VAL A 236 14.72 -4.68 12.81
C VAL A 236 14.56 -6.10 13.37
N ALA A 237 13.71 -6.91 12.76
CA ALA A 237 13.51 -8.32 13.14
C ALA A 237 14.81 -9.14 13.00
N ARG A 238 15.56 -8.96 11.91
CA ARG A 238 16.86 -9.62 11.70
C ARG A 238 17.93 -9.16 12.70
N GLN A 239 17.95 -7.88 13.05
CA GLN A 239 18.91 -7.35 14.04
C GLN A 239 18.68 -7.94 15.43
N HIS A 240 17.42 -8.13 15.84
CA HIS A 240 17.10 -8.77 17.12
C HIS A 240 17.29 -10.30 17.09
N GLY A 241 17.02 -10.96 15.96
CA GLY A 241 17.26 -12.39 15.77
C GLY A 241 16.19 -13.33 16.36
N ALA A 242 15.43 -12.88 17.36
CA ALA A 242 14.36 -13.66 18.00
C ALA A 242 12.96 -13.03 17.82
N VAL A 243 12.58 -12.74 16.57
CA VAL A 243 11.27 -12.17 16.22
C VAL A 243 10.53 -13.11 15.30
N GLU A 244 9.31 -13.48 15.67
CA GLU A 244 8.44 -14.34 14.87
C GLU A 244 7.09 -13.68 14.61
N VAL A 245 6.75 -13.54 13.33
CA VAL A 245 5.40 -13.10 12.94
C VAL A 245 4.47 -14.30 13.09
N HIS A 246 3.29 -14.12 13.68
CA HIS A 246 2.20 -15.07 13.75
C HIS A 246 0.98 -14.50 13.01
N TYR A 247 0.21 -15.36 12.34
CA TYR A 247 -1.06 -14.95 11.75
C TYR A 247 -2.16 -15.85 12.28
N GLY A 248 -3.30 -15.26 12.59
CA GLY A 248 -4.45 -15.99 13.10
C GLY A 248 -5.65 -15.07 13.20
N ARG A 249 -6.82 -15.57 12.82
CA ARG A 249 -8.08 -14.89 13.08
C ARG A 249 -8.38 -15.09 14.57
N LEU A 250 -7.98 -14.12 15.38
CA LEU A 250 -8.22 -14.11 16.83
C LEU A 250 -9.70 -13.90 17.14
#